data_AF-A0A8T0F9S0-F1
#
_entry.id   AF-A0A8T0F9S0-F1
#
_cell.length_a   1.000
_cell.length_b   1.000
_cell.length_c   1.000
_cell.angle_alpha   90.00
_cell.angle_beta   90.00
_cell.angle_gamma   90.00
#
_symmetry.space_group_name_H-M   'P 1'
#
loop_
_entity.id
_entity.type
_entity.pdbx_description
1 polymer ?
#
loop_
_entity_poly.entity_id
_entity_poly.type
_entity_poly.pdbx_seq_one_letter_code
_entity_poly.pdbx_strand_id
1 'polypeptide(L)'
;MLNSGLYVDDLYFGAHSVMEAFALSLDAVTILRSGGFKLRKLRSNNSNLRGLWVKNEFCETEEGVELKVLGLNWNPDKEVLSLEVKGLVDSFEQ
;
A
#
# COMPACT_ATOMS: atom_id res chain seq x y z
N MET A 1 0.03 14.06 -0.98
CA MET A 1 -0.34 12.63 -0.95
C MET A 1 -1.13 12.24 -2.21
N LEU A 2 -2.37 12.67 -2.39
CA LEU A 2 -3.20 12.21 -3.52
C LEU A 2 -2.72 12.68 -4.91
N ASN A 3 -2.03 13.83 -5.00
CA ASN A 3 -1.55 14.37 -6.29
C ASN A 3 -0.35 13.60 -6.88
N SER A 4 0.29 12.71 -6.13
CA SER A 4 1.53 12.05 -6.56
C SER A 4 1.63 10.57 -6.20
N GLY A 5 0.73 10.08 -5.33
CA GLY A 5 0.73 8.72 -4.81
C GLY A 5 -0.42 7.86 -5.30
N LEU A 6 -1.32 8.39 -6.14
CA LEU A 6 -2.46 7.66 -6.69
C LEU A 6 -2.17 7.29 -8.14
N TYR A 7 -2.16 6.00 -8.43
CA TYR A 7 -2.03 5.46 -9.78
C TYR A 7 -3.19 4.50 -10.06
N VAL A 8 -4.19 4.98 -10.81
CA VAL A 8 -5.44 4.26 -11.08
C VAL A 8 -6.10 3.84 -9.75
N ASP A 9 -6.03 2.57 -9.36
CA ASP A 9 -6.59 1.99 -8.14
C ASP A 9 -5.56 1.82 -7.00
N ASP A 10 -4.27 1.95 -7.29
CA ASP A 10 -3.20 1.85 -6.31
C ASP A 10 -2.93 3.19 -5.62
N LEU A 11 -2.89 3.18 -4.28
CA LEU A 11 -2.49 4.32 -3.46
C LEU A 11 -1.22 3.96 -2.66
N TYR A 12 -0.17 4.74 -2.85
CA TYR A 12 1.08 4.62 -2.10
C TYR A 12 1.54 6.00 -1.60
N PHE A 13 2.10 6.02 -0.39
CA PHE A 13 2.66 7.23 0.20
C PHE A 13 3.67 6.88 1.29
N GLY A 14 4.54 7.84 1.60
CA GLY A 14 5.43 7.79 2.75
C GLY A 14 5.18 8.96 3.69
N ALA A 15 5.73 8.88 4.89
CA ALA A 15 5.71 9.95 5.88
C ALA A 15 6.98 9.91 6.74
N HIS A 16 7.27 10.99 7.46
CA HIS A 16 8.46 11.09 8.30
C HIS A 16 8.22 10.59 9.73
N SER A 17 6.96 10.35 10.12
CA SER A 17 6.60 9.77 11.41
C SER A 17 5.40 8.83 11.32
N VAL A 18 5.26 7.93 12.30
CA VAL A 18 4.12 7.00 12.39
C VAL A 18 2.79 7.77 12.53
N MET A 19 2.77 8.84 13.32
CA MET A 19 1.55 9.63 13.53
C MET A 19 1.14 10.40 12.28
N GLU A 20 2.11 10.94 11.55
CA GLU A 20 1.85 11.58 10.25
C GLU A 20 1.32 10.56 9.23
N ALA A 21 1.96 9.38 9.13
CA ALA A 21 1.48 8.31 8.25
C ALA A 21 0.05 7.88 8.61
N PHE A 22 -0.27 7.81 9.91
CA PHE A 22 -1.60 7.47 10.39
C PHE A 22 -2.63 8.55 10.03
N ALA A 23 -2.31 9.82 10.24
CA ALA A 23 -3.19 10.94 9.85
C ALA A 23 -3.43 10.95 8.32
N LEU A 24 -2.37 10.76 7.53
CA LEU A 24 -2.48 10.63 6.07
C LEU A 24 -3.36 9.45 5.65
N SER A 25 -3.26 8.31 6.34
CA SER A 25 -4.11 7.16 6.09
C SER A 25 -5.59 7.47 6.37
N LEU A 26 -5.86 8.17 7.47
CA LEU A 26 -7.21 8.60 7.85
C LEU A 26 -7.81 9.54 6.81
N ASP A 27 -7.04 10.54 6.37
CA ASP A 27 -7.45 11.49 5.36
C ASP A 27 -7.73 10.78 4.04
N ALA A 28 -6.85 9.86 3.62
CA ALA A 28 -7.04 9.05 2.43
C ALA A 28 -8.35 8.25 2.46
N VAL A 29 -8.59 7.51 3.55
CA VAL A 29 -9.81 6.70 3.72
C VAL A 29 -11.04 7.59 3.71
N THR A 30 -11.00 8.74 4.38
CA THR A 30 -12.14 9.66 4.47
C THR A 30 -12.48 10.26 3.11
N ILE A 31 -11.48 10.77 2.39
CA ILE A 31 -11.65 11.41 1.07
C ILE A 31 -12.10 10.38 0.03
N LEU A 32 -11.49 9.19 -0.01
CA LEU A 32 -11.87 8.18 -0.98
C LEU A 32 -13.26 7.61 -0.68
N ARG A 33 -13.61 7.41 0.60
CA ARG A 33 -14.95 6.96 0.99
C ARG A 33 -16.02 7.98 0.66
N SER A 34 -15.76 9.29 0.80
CA SER A 34 -16.72 10.32 0.41
C SER A 34 -16.94 10.36 -1.11
N GLY A 35 -15.93 9.98 -1.88
CA GLY A 35 -16.03 9.75 -3.33
C GLY A 35 -16.65 8.41 -3.74
N GLY A 36 -17.08 7.56 -2.79
CA GLY A 36 -17.63 6.23 -3.05
C GLY A 36 -16.59 5.11 -3.23
N PHE A 37 -15.32 5.40 -3.02
CA PHE A 37 -14.21 4.44 -3.12
C PHE A 37 -13.86 3.85 -1.75
N LYS A 38 -13.95 2.53 -1.62
CA LYS A 38 -13.53 1.81 -0.42
C LYS A 38 -12.06 1.38 -0.56
N LEU A 39 -11.17 2.06 0.16
CA LEU A 39 -9.79 1.61 0.35
C LEU A 39 -9.76 0.24 1.03
N ARG A 40 -8.93 -0.66 0.51
CA ARG A 40 -8.74 -2.03 1.00
C ARG A 40 -7.26 -2.39 0.92
N LYS A 41 -6.86 -3.44 1.64
CA LYS A 41 -5.51 -4.02 1.58
C LYS A 41 -4.38 -3.03 1.91
N LEU A 42 -4.61 -2.14 2.88
CA LEU A 42 -3.54 -1.28 3.39
C LEU A 42 -2.39 -2.11 3.96
N ARG A 43 -1.17 -1.72 3.60
CA ARG A 43 0.09 -2.37 4.02
C ARG A 43 1.12 -1.31 4.39
N SER A 44 1.95 -1.63 5.36
CA SER A 44 3.06 -0.80 5.83
C SER A 44 4.16 -1.70 6.38
N ASN A 45 5.42 -1.29 6.18
CA ASN A 45 6.58 -1.89 6.84
C ASN A 45 6.57 -1.65 8.36
N ASN A 46 5.87 -0.63 8.86
CA ASN A 46 5.86 -0.27 10.27
C ASN A 46 4.75 -0.99 11.04
N SER A 47 5.11 -1.86 11.97
CA SER A 47 4.17 -2.62 12.81
C SER A 47 3.31 -1.73 13.72
N ASN A 48 3.85 -0.63 14.25
CA ASN A 48 3.08 0.30 15.08
C ASN A 48 1.96 0.97 14.27
N LEU A 49 2.25 1.34 13.02
CA LEU A 49 1.24 1.90 12.13
C LEU A 49 0.12 0.90 11.83
N ARG A 50 0.48 -0.37 11.54
CA ARG A 50 -0.49 -1.45 11.34
C ARG A 50 -1.38 -1.64 12.57
N GLY A 51 -0.80 -1.63 13.77
CA GLY A 51 -1.54 -1.71 15.03
C GLY A 51 -2.52 -0.55 15.21
N LEU A 52 -2.15 0.67 14.82
CA LEU A 52 -3.04 1.83 14.83
C LEU A 52 -4.20 1.68 13.85
N TRP A 53 -3.97 1.15 12.64
CA TRP A 53 -5.05 0.91 11.67
C TRP A 53 -6.07 -0.11 12.18
N VAL A 54 -5.61 -1.22 12.75
CA VAL A 54 -6.48 -2.25 13.32
C VAL A 54 -7.28 -1.70 14.50
N LYS A 55 -6.62 -0.98 15.43
CA LYS A 55 -7.26 -0.40 16.61
C LYS A 55 -8.40 0.58 16.28
N ASN A 56 -8.28 1.29 15.16
CA ASN A 56 -9.26 2.28 14.75
C ASN A 56 -10.18 1.78 13.62
N GLU A 57 -10.22 0.45 13.39
CA GLU A 57 -11.12 -0.20 12.42
C GLU A 57 -11.01 0.33 10.98
N PHE A 58 -9.85 0.88 10.60
CA PHE A 58 -9.66 1.47 9.28
C PHE A 58 -9.44 0.43 8.18
N CYS A 59 -8.88 -0.74 8.51
CA CYS A 59 -8.65 -1.81 7.56
C CYS A 59 -8.41 -3.15 8.24
N GLU A 60 -8.87 -4.23 7.62
CA GLU A 60 -8.39 -5.56 7.89
C GLU A 60 -6.99 -5.69 7.26
N THR A 61 -5.95 -5.72 8.09
CA THR A 61 -4.61 -6.05 7.62
C THR A 61 -4.52 -7.56 7.44
N GLU A 62 -4.56 -8.05 6.20
CA GLU A 62 -4.18 -9.45 5.92
C GLU A 62 -2.66 -9.58 6.10
N GLU A 63 -2.20 -10.43 7.02
CA GLU A 63 -0.77 -10.66 7.22
C GLU A 63 -0.24 -11.69 6.22
N GLY A 64 1.03 -11.53 5.80
CA GLY A 64 1.82 -12.63 5.23
C GLY A 64 1.76 -12.86 3.71
N VAL A 65 1.22 -11.96 2.90
CA VAL A 65 1.23 -12.10 1.43
C VAL A 65 2.11 -11.01 0.81
N GLU A 66 3.07 -11.42 -0.04
CA GLU A 66 3.80 -10.49 -0.92
C GLU A 66 2.80 -9.69 -1.74
N LEU A 67 2.86 -8.37 -1.61
CA LEU A 67 1.91 -7.48 -2.26
C LEU A 67 2.42 -7.15 -3.66
N LYS A 68 1.60 -7.37 -4.68
CA LYS A 68 1.86 -6.77 -5.99
C LYS A 68 1.45 -5.30 -5.96
N VAL A 69 2.39 -4.41 -6.18
CA VAL A 69 2.21 -2.95 -6.23
C VAL A 69 2.82 -2.45 -7.53
N LEU A 70 2.02 -1.84 -8.40
CA LEU A 70 2.49 -1.32 -9.70
C LEU A 70 3.24 -2.36 -10.56
N GLY A 71 2.87 -3.64 -10.47
CA GLY A 71 3.55 -4.72 -11.17
C GLY A 71 4.86 -5.21 -10.54
N LEU A 72 5.27 -4.61 -9.41
CA LEU A 72 6.40 -5.06 -8.59
C LEU A 72 5.90 -5.91 -7.42
N ASN A 73 6.74 -6.81 -6.93
CA ASN A 73 6.50 -7.52 -5.68
C ASN A 73 7.11 -6.72 -4.53
N TRP A 74 6.31 -6.41 -3.52
CA TRP A 74 6.75 -5.71 -2.33
C TRP A 74 6.68 -6.62 -1.11
N ASN A 75 7.83 -6.76 -0.43
CA ASN A 75 7.94 -7.39 0.87
C ASN A 75 8.12 -6.31 1.95
N PRO A 76 7.06 -5.98 2.72
CA PRO A 76 7.11 -4.91 3.71
C PRO A 76 8.01 -5.25 4.91
N ASP A 77 8.17 -6.53 5.24
CA ASP A 77 8.98 -6.96 6.40
C ASP A 77 10.47 -6.92 6.11
N LYS A 78 10.86 -7.17 4.85
CA LYS A 78 12.25 -7.08 4.38
C LYS A 78 12.61 -5.72 3.79
N GLU A 79 11.62 -4.84 3.60
CA GLU A 79 11.76 -3.57 2.88
C GLU A 79 12.34 -3.72 1.47
N VAL A 80 11.99 -4.82 0.78
CA VAL A 80 12.49 -5.14 -0.56
C VAL A 80 11.38 -5.00 -1.59
N LEU A 81 11.70 -4.31 -2.69
CA LEU A 81 10.93 -4.34 -3.94
C LEU A 81 11.68 -5.25 -4.93
N SER A 82 10.98 -6.20 -5.52
CA SER A 82 11.52 -7.10 -6.54
C SER A 82 10.67 -7.09 -7.80
N LEU A 83 11.35 -7.22 -8.96
CA LEU A 83 10.72 -7.34 -10.27
C LEU A 83 10.87 -8.79 -10.73
N GLU A 84 9.75 -9.43 -11.07
CA GLU A 84 9.78 -10.74 -11.70
C GLU A 84 10.06 -10.59 -13.19
N VAL A 85 11.27 -10.97 -13.63
CA VAL A 85 11.72 -10.77 -15.02
C VAL A 85 11.37 -11.94 -15.93
N LYS A 86 10.94 -13.09 -15.38
CA LYS A 86 10.74 -14.33 -16.15
C LYS A 86 9.72 -14.14 -17.29
N GLY A 87 8.55 -13.58 -16.99
CA GLY A 87 7.55 -13.27 -18.02
C GLY A 87 7.96 -12.14 -18.99
N LEU A 88 8.93 -11.30 -18.60
CA LEU A 88 9.49 -10.28 -19.48
C LEU A 88 10.42 -10.91 -20.53
N VAL A 89 11.27 -11.86 -20.11
CA VAL A 89 12.15 -12.61 -21.02
C VAL A 89 11.31 -13.41 -22.02
N ASP A 90 10.27 -14.08 -21.56
CA ASP A 90 9.34 -14.85 -22.42
C ASP A 90 8.62 -13.96 -23.47
N SER A 91 8.49 -12.65 -23.21
CA SER A 91 7.90 -11.69 -24.15
C SER A 91 8.85 -11.18 -25.22
N PHE A 92 10.16 -11.31 -25.02
CA PHE A 92 11.19 -10.94 -26.00
C PHE A 92 11.58 -12.10 -26.92
N GLU A 93 11.24 -13.34 -26.55
CA GLU A 93 11.49 -14.54 -27.37
C GLU A 93 10.32 -14.92 -28.30
N GLN A 94 9.26 -14.10 -28.36
CA GLN A 94 8.16 -14.19 -29.33
C GLN A 94 8.37 -13.27 -30.53
#